data_AF-A0A084A4F4-F1
#
_entry.id   AF-A0A084A4F4-F1
#
_cell.length_a   1.000
_cell.length_b   1.000
_cell.length_c   1.000
_cell.angle_alpha   90.00
_cell.angle_beta   90.00
_cell.angle_gamma   90.00
#
_symmetry.space_group_name_H-M   'P 1'
#
loop_
_entity.id
_entity.type
_entity.pdbx_description
1 polymer ?
#
loop_
_entity_poly.entity_id
_entity_poly.type
_entity_poly.pdbx_seq_one_letter_code
_entity_poly.pdbx_strand_id
1 'polypeptide(L)'
;MLTLRALEEARVWVDKFIGWYNEEHRHSGIGYVTPLQRHTGEDKVLLAQRDKVYQAARAANPKRLSGQTRNWQRQDSVTLNPEREKQAA
;
A
#
# COMPACT_ATOMS: atom_id res chain seq x y z
N MET A 1 -9.10 13.16 -33.95
CA MET A 1 -8.94 11.81 -34.53
C MET A 1 -7.79 11.11 -33.81
N LEU A 2 -8.09 10.16 -32.92
CA LEU A 2 -7.09 9.18 -32.46
C LEU A 2 -6.78 8.27 -33.65
N THR A 3 -5.52 8.17 -34.05
CA THR A 3 -5.11 7.24 -35.11
C THR A 3 -4.98 5.83 -34.52
N LEU A 4 -5.14 4.79 -35.34
CA LEU A 4 -4.98 3.40 -34.89
C LEU A 4 -3.63 3.15 -34.21
N ARG A 5 -2.56 3.83 -34.67
CA ARG A 5 -1.23 3.79 -34.04
C ARG A 5 -1.24 4.35 -32.61
N ALA A 6 -1.87 5.50 -32.38
CA ALA A 6 -1.99 6.09 -31.05
C ALA A 6 -2.82 5.23 -30.09
N LEU A 7 -3.83 4.51 -30.59
CA LEU A 7 -4.62 3.58 -29.78
C LEU A 7 -3.81 2.34 -29.38
N GLU A 8 -3.04 1.76 -30.30
CA GLU A 8 -2.22 0.59 -30.02
C GLU A 8 -1.08 0.92 -29.05
N GLU A 9 -0.42 2.07 -29.24
CA GLU A 9 0.60 2.57 -28.31
C GLU A 9 0.02 2.80 -26.90
N ALA A 10 -1.20 3.34 -26.81
CA ALA A 10 -1.88 3.52 -25.54
C ALA A 10 -2.16 2.19 -24.84
N ARG A 11 -2.59 1.15 -25.57
CA ARG A 11 -2.81 -0.20 -25.01
C ARG A 11 -1.53 -0.82 -24.47
N VAL A 12 -0.46 -0.79 -25.27
CA VAL A 12 0.85 -1.30 -24.85
C VAL A 12 1.34 -0.59 -23.60
N TRP A 13 1.13 0.72 -23.51
CA TRP A 13 1.51 1.47 -22.31
C TRP A 13 0.66 1.09 -21.09
N VAL A 14 -0.68 1.01 -21.25
CA VAL A 14 -1.59 0.64 -20.16
C VAL A 14 -1.30 -0.76 -19.64
N ASP A 15 -1.05 -1.74 -20.51
CA ASP A 15 -0.75 -3.12 -20.11
C ASP A 15 0.53 -3.18 -19.26
N LYS A 16 1.58 -2.45 -19.68
CA LYS A 16 2.83 -2.34 -18.90
C LYS A 16 2.59 -1.66 -17.56
N PHE A 17 1.79 -0.59 -17.56
CA PHE A 17 1.45 0.14 -16.34
C PHE A 17 0.69 -0.75 -15.35
N ILE A 18 -0.30 -1.52 -15.81
CA ILE A 18 -1.10 -2.42 -14.97
C ILE A 18 -0.20 -3.49 -14.33
N GLY A 19 0.68 -4.10 -15.12
CA GLY A 19 1.65 -5.09 -14.61
C GLY A 19 2.52 -4.49 -13.50
N TRP A 20 3.19 -3.37 -13.79
CA TRP A 20 4.03 -2.68 -12.81
C TRP A 20 3.24 -2.24 -11.57
N TYR A 21 2.05 -1.66 -11.75
CA TYR A 21 1.22 -1.15 -10.66
C TYR A 21 0.82 -2.27 -9.70
N ASN A 22 0.38 -3.42 -10.23
CA ASN A 22 -0.12 -4.52 -9.43
C ASN A 22 0.99 -5.37 -8.78
N GLU A 23 2.13 -5.54 -9.46
CA GLU A 23 3.12 -6.56 -9.08
C GLU A 23 4.42 -5.98 -8.53
N GLU A 24 4.77 -4.75 -8.86
CA GLU A 24 6.07 -4.15 -8.50
C GLU A 24 5.92 -2.92 -7.61
N HIS A 25 4.96 -2.04 -7.92
CA HIS A 25 4.80 -0.78 -7.23
C HIS A 25 4.31 -0.98 -5.79
N ARG A 26 5.07 -0.43 -4.83
CA ARG A 26 4.74 -0.49 -3.41
C ARG A 26 4.02 0.76 -2.95
N HIS A 27 2.74 0.62 -2.64
CA HIS A 27 1.87 1.76 -2.30
C HIS A 27 2.00 2.16 -0.83
N SER A 28 2.30 3.44 -0.59
CA SER A 28 2.41 4.00 0.76
C SER A 28 1.10 3.88 1.57
N GLY A 29 -0.06 4.02 0.91
CA GLY A 29 -1.38 3.95 1.53
C GLY A 29 -1.77 2.58 2.09
N ILE A 30 -1.10 1.50 1.65
CA ILE A 30 -1.32 0.13 2.15
C ILE A 30 -0.07 -0.44 2.84
N GLY A 31 0.85 0.44 3.27
CA GLY A 31 2.03 0.03 4.03
C GLY A 31 3.21 -0.46 3.18
N TYR A 32 3.36 0.06 1.96
CA TYR A 32 4.43 -0.29 1.01
C TYR A 32 4.48 -1.79 0.67
N VAL A 33 3.30 -2.37 0.43
CA VAL A 33 3.13 -3.65 -0.26
C VAL A 33 2.58 -3.40 -1.65
N THR A 34 2.66 -4.39 -2.52
CA THR A 34 2.04 -4.31 -3.85
C THR A 34 0.53 -4.56 -3.77
N PRO A 35 -0.28 -4.08 -4.73
CA PRO A 35 -1.69 -4.42 -4.78
C PRO A 35 -1.94 -5.92 -4.82
N LEU A 36 -1.11 -6.68 -5.56
CA LEU A 36 -1.22 -8.13 -5.60
C LEU A 36 -1.00 -8.76 -4.22
N GLN A 37 0.07 -8.39 -3.51
CA GLN A 37 0.36 -8.87 -2.14
C GLN A 37 -0.77 -8.54 -1.17
N ARG A 38 -1.39 -7.38 -1.34
CA ARG A 38 -2.53 -6.97 -0.53
C ARG A 38 -3.78 -7.80 -0.86
N HIS A 39 -4.01 -8.07 -2.13
CA HIS A 39 -5.13 -8.86 -2.62
C HIS A 39 -5.02 -10.33 -2.20
N THR A 40 -3.82 -10.93 -2.29
CA THR A 40 -3.57 -12.32 -1.84
C THR A 40 -3.45 -12.45 -0.32
N GLY A 41 -3.37 -11.34 0.41
CA GLY A 41 -3.28 -11.32 1.88
C GLY A 41 -1.88 -11.57 2.43
N GLU A 42 -0.86 -11.67 1.58
CA GLU A 42 0.56 -11.75 1.95
C GLU A 42 1.02 -10.54 2.77
N ASP A 43 0.36 -9.40 2.56
CA ASP A 43 0.61 -8.16 3.29
C ASP A 43 0.61 -8.33 4.81
N LYS A 44 -0.25 -9.21 5.36
CA LYS A 44 -0.30 -9.52 6.79
C LYS A 44 1.05 -9.94 7.34
N VAL A 45 1.70 -10.89 6.67
CA VAL A 45 2.99 -11.45 7.10
C VAL A 45 4.10 -10.43 6.87
N LEU A 46 4.11 -9.77 5.70
CA LEU A 46 5.12 -8.77 5.35
C LEU A 46 5.13 -7.59 6.32
N LEU A 47 3.95 -7.09 6.67
CA LEU A 47 3.79 -5.97 7.61
C LEU A 47 4.21 -6.36 9.04
N ALA A 48 3.83 -7.55 9.50
CA ALA A 48 4.27 -8.06 10.80
C ALA A 48 5.79 -8.24 10.88
N GLN A 49 6.43 -8.72 9.81
CA GLN A 49 7.89 -8.82 9.73
C GLN A 49 8.54 -7.42 9.77
N ARG A 50 7.98 -6.46 9.04
CA ARG A 50 8.49 -5.09 9.00
C ARG A 50 8.40 -4.40 10.35
N ASP A 51 7.32 -4.62 11.10
CA ASP A 51 7.20 -4.12 12.46
C ASP A 51 8.34 -4.63 13.35
N LYS A 52 8.61 -5.94 13.33
CA LYS A 52 9.71 -6.54 14.10
C LYS A 52 11.07 -5.92 13.78
N VAL A 53 11.35 -5.67 12.50
CA VAL A 53 12.61 -5.02 12.07
C VAL A 53 12.72 -3.61 12.64
N TYR A 54 11.63 -2.83 12.58
CA TYR A 54 11.63 -1.47 13.12
C TYR A 54 11.76 -1.44 14.64
N GLN A 55 11.10 -2.36 15.36
CA GLN A 55 11.23 -2.50 16.80
C GLN A 55 12.67 -2.89 17.20
N ALA A 56 13.28 -3.83 16.49
CA ALA A 56 14.66 -4.24 16.73
C ALA A 56 15.64 -3.08 16.50
N ALA A 57 15.48 -2.33 15.39
CA ALA A 57 16.31 -1.16 15.10
C ALA A 57 16.18 -0.08 16.18
N ARG A 58 14.95 0.15 16.67
CA ARG A 58 14.67 1.08 17.78
C ARG A 58 15.36 0.63 19.06
N ALA A 59 15.21 -0.65 19.44
CA ALA A 59 15.81 -1.21 20.65
C ALA A 59 17.35 -1.14 20.62
N ALA A 60 17.96 -1.33 19.43
CA ALA A 60 19.40 -1.24 19.27
C ALA A 60 19.95 0.19 19.42
N ASN A 61 19.16 1.23 19.08
CA ASN A 61 19.64 2.62 19.08
C ASN A 61 18.57 3.61 19.61
N PRO A 62 18.17 3.51 20.89
CA PRO A 62 17.06 4.30 21.43
C PRO A 62 17.34 5.81 21.48
N LYS A 63 18.61 6.22 21.57
CA LYS A 63 19.00 7.65 21.50
C LYS A 63 18.75 8.26 20.12
N ARG A 64 18.96 7.48 19.05
CA ARG A 64 18.72 7.91 17.66
C ARG A 64 17.26 7.75 17.26
N LEU A 65 16.59 6.72 17.78
CA LEU A 65 15.21 6.36 17.48
C LEU A 65 14.36 6.45 18.75
N SER A 66 14.20 7.67 19.28
CA SER A 66 13.52 7.90 20.57
C SER A 66 11.99 7.80 20.48
N GLY A 67 11.41 8.12 19.31
CA GLY A 67 9.97 8.06 19.07
C GLY A 67 9.40 6.65 18.92
N GLN A 68 8.08 6.58 18.76
CA GLN A 68 7.40 5.33 18.36
C GLN A 68 7.80 4.95 16.92
N THR A 69 7.83 3.66 16.64
CA THR A 69 7.99 3.17 15.26
C THR A 69 6.76 3.53 14.43
N ARG A 70 6.93 3.57 13.11
CA ARG A 70 5.80 3.70 12.20
C ARG A 70 4.77 2.59 12.47
N ASN A 71 3.48 2.94 12.42
CA ASN A 71 2.41 1.94 12.51
C ASN A 71 2.43 1.06 11.25
N TRP A 72 2.78 -0.21 11.42
CA TRP A 72 2.75 -1.23 10.39
C TRP A 72 1.52 -2.14 10.47
N GLN A 73 0.52 -1.81 11.30
CA GLN A 73 -0.71 -2.59 11.35
C GLN A 73 -1.45 -2.52 10.02
N ARG A 74 -2.00 -3.67 9.63
CA ARG A 74 -2.86 -3.82 8.46
C ARG A 74 -4.19 -3.11 8.73
N GLN A 75 -4.54 -2.12 7.92
CA GLN A 75 -5.90 -1.56 7.94
C GLN A 75 -6.83 -2.56 7.26
N ASP A 76 -7.91 -3.01 7.90
CA ASP A 76 -8.80 -4.02 7.31
C ASP A 76 -9.85 -3.43 6.37
N SER A 77 -10.32 -2.22 6.64
CA SER A 77 -11.32 -1.51 5.83
C SER A 77 -10.99 -0.03 5.72
N VAL A 78 -11.24 0.55 4.54
CA VAL A 78 -11.16 1.99 4.29
C VAL A 78 -12.38 2.39 3.46
N THR A 79 -13.03 3.50 3.82
CA THR A 79 -14.20 4.04 3.13
C THR A 79 -13.84 5.35 2.43
N LEU A 80 -14.13 5.47 1.13
CA LEU A 80 -13.86 6.69 0.34
C LEU A 80 -14.78 7.86 0.69
N ASN A 81 -15.96 7.57 1.24
CA ASN A 81 -16.89 8.53 1.84
C ASN A 81 -17.57 7.81 3.01
N PRO A 82 -17.18 8.06 4.27
CA PRO A 82 -17.89 7.49 5.40
C PRO A 82 -19.32 8.03 5.41
N GLU A 83 -20.31 7.15 5.58
CA GLU A 83 -21.68 7.53 5.88
C GLU A 83 -21.67 8.49 7.08
N ARG A 84 -22.32 9.65 6.97
CA ARG A 84 -22.51 10.50 8.15
C ARG A 84 -23.41 9.73 9.10
N GLU A 85 -22.93 9.44 10.31
CA GLU A 85 -23.78 8.88 11.35
C GLU A 85 -25.04 9.77 11.46
N LYS A 86 -26.21 9.20 11.19
CA LYS A 86 -27.47 9.89 11.49
C LYS A 86 -27.51 10.04 13.01
N GLN A 87 -27.29 11.26 13.50
CA GLN A 87 -27.61 11.58 14.89
C GLN A 87 -29.10 11.31 15.08
N ALA A 88 -29.43 10.32 15.91
CA ALA A 88 -30.79 10.05 16.31
C ALA A 88 -31.29 11.25 17.13
N ALA A 89 -32.44 11.80 16.73
CA ALA A 89 -33.27 12.70 17.52
C ALA A 89 -34.64 12.05 17.70
#